data_AF-A0A1H9B4W6-F1
#
_entry.id   AF-A0A1H9B4W6-F1
#
_cell.length_a   1.000
_cell.length_b   1.000
_cell.length_c   1.000
_cell.angle_alpha   90.00
_cell.angle_beta   90.00
_cell.angle_gamma   90.00
#
_symmetry.space_group_name_H-M   'P 1'
#
loop_
_entity.id
_entity.type
_entity.pdbx_description
1 polymer ?
#
loop_
_entity_poly.entity_id
_entity_poly.type
_entity_poly.pdbx_seq_one_letter_code
_entity_poly.pdbx_strand_id
1 'polypeptide(L)'
;METIRTHIQYWIDYKGTSDEYRRAHDLDCILTDGNLYADTLISLWLPLRYVLNYCDTERWERYRRIKGLKNNENFLYTLKNDLKNFIPDDEMLGKLEELFKLGRTRANVIILPYRRWNKMRGGKPYWEYFPHFLYDLLNTEDEEFMETMRHWIAREHLHMFFDGEIDKDKIIDLCGLGNPWSHNPGDEQFDIPNLIDNYISILKQREQFYL
;
A
#
# COMPACT_ATOMS: atom_id res chain seq x y z
N MET A 1 15.94 -11.61 -7.85
CA MET A 1 15.39 -10.27 -8.09
C MET A 1 13.93 -10.31 -7.68
N GLU A 2 13.49 -9.41 -6.80
CA GLU A 2 12.09 -9.36 -6.37
C GLU A 2 11.20 -8.92 -7.53
N THR A 3 10.06 -9.58 -7.71
CA THR A 3 9.09 -9.36 -8.81
C THR A 3 7.66 -9.45 -8.29
N ILE A 4 6.67 -9.04 -9.10
CA ILE A 4 5.25 -9.31 -8.85
C ILE A 4 5.04 -10.79 -8.55
N ARG A 5 5.67 -11.69 -9.34
CA ARG A 5 5.52 -13.14 -9.18
C ARG A 5 6.06 -13.64 -7.84
N THR A 6 7.15 -13.05 -7.34
CA THR A 6 7.71 -13.37 -6.02
C THR A 6 6.75 -12.95 -4.91
N HIS A 7 6.13 -11.78 -5.03
CA HIS A 7 5.16 -11.31 -4.05
C HIS A 7 3.84 -12.11 -4.07
N ILE A 8 3.37 -12.51 -5.25
CA ILE A 8 2.19 -13.38 -5.35
C ILE A 8 2.50 -14.75 -4.72
N GLN A 9 3.71 -15.29 -4.94
CA GLN A 9 4.12 -16.53 -4.26
C GLN A 9 4.13 -16.35 -2.74
N TYR A 10 4.64 -15.22 -2.24
CA TYR A 10 4.54 -14.88 -0.82
C TYR A 10 3.10 -14.92 -0.29
N TRP A 11 2.12 -14.33 -1.00
CA TRP A 11 0.71 -14.42 -0.60
C TRP A 11 0.15 -15.85 -0.62
N ILE A 12 0.58 -16.66 -1.59
CA ILE A 12 0.18 -18.08 -1.67
C ILE A 12 0.70 -18.85 -0.44
N ASP A 13 1.95 -18.61 -0.04
CA ASP A 13 2.62 -19.34 1.04
C ASP A 13 2.25 -18.84 2.44
N TYR A 14 1.69 -17.64 2.55
CA TYR A 14 1.32 -17.03 3.82
C TYR A 14 0.01 -17.61 4.37
N LYS A 15 0.07 -18.40 5.45
CA LYS A 15 -1.07 -19.18 5.98
C LYS A 15 -1.46 -18.89 7.43
N GLY A 16 -0.69 -18.12 8.17
CA GLY A 16 -0.86 -17.95 9.62
C GLY A 16 -1.21 -16.53 10.05
N THR A 17 -1.81 -16.42 11.22
CA THR A 17 -2.23 -15.13 11.82
C THR A 17 -1.77 -14.94 13.26
N SER A 18 -1.10 -15.93 13.87
CA SER A 18 -0.56 -15.79 15.22
C SER A 18 0.61 -14.81 15.25
N ASP A 19 0.89 -14.24 16.41
CA ASP A 19 2.00 -13.33 16.59
C ASP A 19 3.34 -14.00 16.28
N GLU A 20 3.55 -15.24 16.73
CA GLU A 20 4.76 -16.02 16.40
C GLU A 20 4.91 -16.23 14.91
N TYR A 21 3.80 -16.55 14.22
CA TYR A 21 3.83 -16.74 12.77
C TYR A 21 4.17 -15.44 12.06
N ARG A 22 3.50 -14.34 12.45
CA ARG A 22 3.73 -13.01 11.87
C ARG A 22 5.18 -12.56 12.02
N ARG A 23 5.78 -12.71 13.22
CA ARG A 23 7.20 -12.34 13.43
C ARG A 23 8.15 -13.05 12.46
N ALA A 24 7.86 -14.29 12.11
CA ALA A 24 8.72 -15.13 11.28
C ALA A 24 8.37 -15.10 9.77
N HIS A 25 7.16 -14.68 9.40
CA HIS A 25 6.65 -14.80 8.02
C HIS A 25 6.06 -13.52 7.44
N ASP A 26 5.58 -12.57 8.25
CA ASP A 26 5.01 -11.32 7.76
C ASP A 26 6.15 -10.41 7.28
N LEU A 27 6.09 -9.99 6.01
CA LEU A 27 7.23 -9.33 5.36
C LEU A 27 7.63 -8.04 6.08
N ASP A 28 6.66 -7.26 6.56
CA ASP A 28 6.90 -6.04 7.31
C ASP A 28 7.60 -6.31 8.66
N CYS A 29 7.21 -7.39 9.35
CA CYS A 29 7.83 -7.86 10.58
C CYS A 29 9.25 -8.36 10.31
N ILE A 30 9.48 -9.16 9.26
CA ILE A 30 10.81 -9.65 8.89
C ILE A 30 11.77 -8.48 8.62
N LEU A 31 11.30 -7.46 7.89
CA LEU A 31 12.09 -6.26 7.58
C LEU A 31 12.33 -5.37 8.81
N THR A 32 11.79 -5.72 9.97
CA THR A 32 11.90 -4.97 11.23
C THR A 32 12.23 -5.88 12.42
N ASP A 33 12.99 -6.95 12.19
CA ASP A 33 13.47 -7.88 13.21
C ASP A 33 12.34 -8.49 14.08
N GLY A 34 11.19 -8.77 13.47
CA GLY A 34 10.02 -9.35 14.12
C GLY A 34 9.14 -8.35 14.87
N ASN A 35 9.21 -7.06 14.55
CA ASN A 35 8.39 -6.05 15.22
C ASN A 35 6.90 -6.15 14.81
N LEU A 36 6.03 -6.53 15.76
CA LEU A 36 4.59 -6.69 15.53
C LEU A 36 3.81 -5.38 15.35
N TYR A 37 4.45 -4.23 15.58
CA TYR A 37 3.92 -2.90 15.27
C TYR A 37 4.26 -2.46 13.85
N ALA A 38 5.05 -3.24 13.12
CA ALA A 38 5.29 -3.02 11.71
C ALA A 38 3.98 -3.18 10.91
N ASP A 39 3.82 -2.32 9.91
CA ASP A 39 2.78 -2.37 8.91
C ASP A 39 3.32 -1.82 7.59
N THR A 40 2.69 -2.16 6.47
CA THR A 40 3.04 -1.60 5.17
C THR A 40 2.39 -0.23 4.96
N LEU A 41 3.11 0.73 4.37
CA LEU A 41 2.52 1.99 3.91
C LEU A 41 1.51 1.74 2.81
N ILE A 42 1.94 1.00 1.79
CA ILE A 42 1.16 0.63 0.62
C ILE A 42 0.97 -0.88 0.64
N SER A 43 -0.28 -1.31 0.86
CA SER A 43 -0.69 -2.69 0.68
C SER A 43 -0.70 -3.01 -0.82
N LEU A 44 0.31 -3.75 -1.29
CA LEU A 44 0.50 -4.05 -2.72
C LEU A 44 -0.69 -4.77 -3.39
N TRP A 45 -1.63 -5.30 -2.60
CA TRP A 45 -2.87 -5.86 -3.11
C TRP A 45 -3.78 -4.82 -3.78
N LEU A 46 -3.91 -3.63 -3.19
CA LEU A 46 -4.82 -2.61 -3.74
C LEU A 46 -4.32 -2.00 -5.04
N PRO A 47 -3.06 -1.53 -5.18
CA PRO A 47 -2.51 -1.08 -6.46
C PRO A 47 -2.63 -2.13 -7.55
N LEU A 48 -2.34 -3.39 -7.24
CA LEU A 48 -2.54 -4.50 -8.19
C LEU A 48 -4.01 -4.60 -8.62
N ARG A 49 -4.96 -4.58 -7.67
CA ARG A 49 -6.39 -4.64 -8.00
C ARG A 49 -6.85 -3.45 -8.84
N TYR A 50 -6.34 -2.25 -8.54
CA TYR A 50 -6.61 -1.03 -9.30
C TYR A 50 -6.12 -1.14 -10.73
N VAL A 51 -4.90 -1.64 -10.94
CA VAL A 51 -4.36 -1.91 -12.28
C VAL A 51 -5.16 -3.00 -13.01
N LEU A 52 -5.57 -4.07 -12.32
CA LEU A 52 -6.42 -5.11 -12.93
C LEU A 52 -7.77 -4.55 -13.38
N ASN A 53 -8.40 -3.69 -12.57
CA ASN A 53 -9.62 -2.97 -12.95
C ASN A 53 -9.39 -2.00 -14.10
N TYR A 54 -8.27 -1.29 -14.12
CA TYR A 54 -7.90 -0.33 -15.17
C TYR A 54 -7.69 -1.01 -16.52
N CYS A 55 -7.00 -2.15 -16.54
CA CYS A 55 -6.78 -2.92 -17.77
C CYS A 55 -8.04 -3.62 -18.29
N ASP A 56 -9.02 -3.88 -17.41
CA ASP A 56 -10.37 -4.39 -17.72
C ASP A 56 -10.40 -5.55 -18.74
N THR A 57 -9.51 -6.54 -18.56
CA THR A 57 -9.38 -7.64 -19.53
C THR A 57 -10.44 -8.72 -19.34
N GLU A 58 -10.75 -9.48 -20.40
CA GLU A 58 -11.63 -10.66 -20.31
C GLU A 58 -11.14 -11.69 -19.27
N ARG A 59 -9.82 -11.76 -19.05
CA ARG A 59 -9.24 -12.64 -18.04
C ARG A 59 -9.61 -12.15 -16.64
N TRP A 60 -9.51 -10.84 -16.40
CA TRP A 60 -9.89 -10.21 -15.14
C TRP A 60 -11.39 -10.32 -14.83
N GLU A 61 -12.25 -10.17 -15.84
CA GLU A 61 -13.71 -10.28 -15.69
C GLU A 61 -14.17 -11.56 -15.01
N ARG A 62 -13.47 -12.68 -15.28
CA ARG A 62 -13.76 -13.99 -14.68
C ARG A 62 -13.59 -14.02 -13.15
N TYR A 63 -12.81 -13.09 -12.60
CA TYR A 63 -12.42 -13.08 -11.19
C TYR A 63 -12.92 -11.86 -10.42
N ARG A 64 -13.14 -10.71 -11.05
CA ARG A 64 -13.35 -9.41 -10.37
C ARG A 64 -14.49 -9.37 -9.35
N ARG A 65 -15.49 -10.26 -9.50
CA ARG A 65 -16.68 -10.36 -8.63
C ARG A 65 -16.54 -11.39 -7.50
N ILE A 66 -15.46 -12.16 -7.47
CA ILE A 66 -15.22 -13.16 -6.42
C ILE A 66 -14.81 -12.44 -5.12
N LYS A 67 -15.48 -12.77 -4.01
CA LYS A 67 -15.15 -12.26 -2.68
C LYS A 67 -13.86 -12.90 -2.15
N GLY A 68 -13.07 -12.12 -1.40
CA GLY A 68 -11.84 -12.63 -0.78
C GLY A 68 -10.76 -13.03 -1.77
N LEU A 69 -10.69 -12.35 -2.92
CA LEU A 69 -9.85 -12.75 -4.05
C LEU A 69 -8.34 -12.85 -3.72
N LYS A 70 -7.84 -12.02 -2.79
CA LYS A 70 -6.46 -12.10 -2.26
C LYS A 70 -6.14 -13.46 -1.63
N ASN A 71 -7.15 -14.21 -1.20
CA ASN A 71 -7.00 -15.54 -0.59
C ASN A 71 -7.43 -16.68 -1.52
N ASN A 72 -7.77 -16.39 -2.78
CA ASN A 72 -8.19 -17.39 -3.75
C ASN A 72 -6.96 -17.97 -4.47
N GLU A 73 -6.53 -19.18 -4.09
CA GLU A 73 -5.32 -19.79 -4.65
C GLU A 73 -5.38 -19.98 -6.18
N ASN A 74 -6.52 -20.41 -6.72
CA ASN A 74 -6.67 -20.57 -8.17
C ASN A 74 -6.41 -19.26 -8.91
N PHE A 75 -6.99 -18.17 -8.43
CA PHE A 75 -6.75 -16.84 -8.97
C PHE A 75 -5.28 -16.44 -8.83
N LEU A 76 -4.68 -16.58 -7.65
CA LEU A 76 -3.29 -16.18 -7.42
C LEU A 76 -2.32 -16.96 -8.31
N TYR A 77 -2.47 -18.28 -8.43
CA TYR A 77 -1.66 -19.10 -9.34
C TYR A 77 -1.86 -18.69 -10.80
N THR A 78 -3.10 -18.42 -11.19
CA THR A 78 -3.42 -17.99 -12.54
C THR A 78 -2.79 -16.64 -12.86
N LEU A 79 -2.98 -15.65 -11.98
CA LEU A 79 -2.38 -14.33 -12.11
C LEU A 79 -0.85 -14.41 -12.14
N LYS A 80 -0.26 -15.16 -11.21
CA LYS A 80 1.20 -15.36 -11.13
C LYS A 80 1.76 -15.93 -12.41
N ASN A 81 1.09 -16.88 -13.04
CA ASN A 81 1.59 -17.56 -14.23
C ASN A 81 1.32 -16.80 -15.53
N ASP A 82 0.25 -15.99 -15.56
CA ASP A 82 -0.30 -15.40 -16.78
C ASP A 82 -0.48 -13.88 -16.71
N LEU A 83 0.46 -13.16 -16.08
CA LEU A 83 0.38 -11.71 -15.86
C LEU A 83 0.02 -10.92 -17.13
N LYS A 84 0.57 -11.28 -18.30
CA LYS A 84 0.40 -10.53 -19.56
C LYS A 84 -1.05 -10.53 -20.07
N ASN A 85 -1.84 -11.58 -19.79
CA ASN A 85 -3.26 -11.61 -20.14
C ASN A 85 -4.15 -10.83 -19.16
N PHE A 86 -3.63 -10.51 -17.98
CA PHE A 86 -4.30 -9.61 -17.03
C PHE A 86 -3.88 -8.15 -17.22
N ILE A 87 -2.61 -7.92 -17.56
CA ILE A 87 -1.99 -6.59 -17.72
C ILE A 87 -1.25 -6.59 -19.07
N PRO A 88 -1.95 -6.35 -20.18
CA PRO A 88 -1.37 -6.41 -21.52
C PRO A 88 -0.50 -5.20 -21.85
N ASP A 89 -0.69 -4.08 -21.16
CA ASP A 89 0.13 -2.88 -21.28
C ASP A 89 1.51 -3.09 -20.62
N ASP A 90 2.58 -3.06 -21.44
CA ASP A 90 3.95 -3.24 -20.97
C ASP A 90 4.46 -2.11 -20.09
N GLU A 91 4.01 -0.87 -20.32
CA GLU A 91 4.41 0.28 -19.50
C GLU A 91 3.81 0.15 -18.10
N MET A 92 2.50 -0.12 -18.03
CA MET A 92 1.80 -0.32 -16.76
C MET A 92 2.34 -1.54 -15.99
N LEU A 93 2.60 -2.65 -16.69
CA LEU A 93 3.22 -3.83 -16.08
C LEU A 93 4.62 -3.51 -15.53
N GLY A 94 5.43 -2.75 -16.28
CA GLY A 94 6.75 -2.31 -15.84
C GLY A 94 6.71 -1.42 -14.60
N LYS A 95 5.77 -0.46 -14.54
CA LYS A 95 5.52 0.36 -13.34
C LYS A 95 5.12 -0.50 -12.15
N LEU A 96 4.22 -1.45 -12.34
CA LEU A 96 3.77 -2.33 -11.26
C LEU A 96 4.90 -3.26 -10.76
N GLU A 97 5.77 -3.76 -11.65
CA GLU A 97 6.97 -4.52 -11.26
C GLU A 97 7.91 -3.68 -10.39
N GLU A 98 8.16 -2.42 -10.76
CA GLU A 98 8.97 -1.50 -9.95
C GLU A 98 8.31 -1.23 -8.59
N LEU A 99 6.99 -0.98 -8.55
CA LEU A 99 6.26 -0.79 -7.30
C LEU A 99 6.36 -2.03 -6.39
N PHE A 100 6.24 -3.23 -6.95
CA PHE A 100 6.34 -4.47 -6.17
C PHE A 100 7.75 -4.73 -5.65
N LYS A 101 8.77 -4.39 -6.44
CA LYS A 101 10.17 -4.46 -6.01
C LYS A 101 10.42 -3.53 -4.82
N LEU A 102 10.04 -2.26 -4.91
CA LEU A 102 10.17 -1.28 -3.83
C LEU A 102 9.27 -1.62 -2.63
N GLY A 103 8.04 -2.07 -2.89
CA GLY A 103 7.05 -2.41 -1.88
C GLY A 103 7.44 -3.58 -0.98
N ARG A 104 8.49 -4.34 -1.36
CA ARG A 104 9.06 -5.44 -0.60
C ARG A 104 10.32 -5.05 0.20
N THR A 105 10.66 -3.77 0.25
CA THR A 105 11.82 -3.26 1.02
C THR A 105 11.37 -2.53 2.29
N ARG A 106 12.34 -2.18 3.14
CA ARG A 106 12.11 -1.39 4.36
C ARG A 106 11.44 -0.04 4.07
N ALA A 107 11.60 0.50 2.86
CA ALA A 107 10.98 1.74 2.42
C ALA A 107 9.45 1.68 2.49
N ASN A 108 8.83 0.52 2.31
CA ASN A 108 7.38 0.38 2.39
C ASN A 108 6.87 0.02 3.80
N VAL A 109 7.74 -0.03 4.82
CA VAL A 109 7.37 -0.44 6.16
C VAL A 109 7.36 0.77 7.10
N ILE A 110 6.40 0.81 8.02
CA ILE A 110 6.32 1.78 9.11
C ILE A 110 6.10 1.06 10.43
N ILE A 111 6.61 1.62 11.51
CA ILE A 111 6.31 1.17 12.88
C ILE A 111 5.19 2.07 13.42
N LEU A 112 4.00 1.49 13.56
CA LEU A 112 2.83 2.21 14.08
C LEU A 112 3.01 2.51 15.58
N PRO A 113 2.56 3.68 16.08
CA PRO A 113 2.55 3.96 17.52
C PRO A 113 1.60 3.01 18.26
N TYR A 114 0.50 2.62 17.60
CA TYR A 114 -0.49 1.71 18.13
C TYR A 114 -0.79 0.61 17.12
N ARG A 115 -0.51 -0.65 17.49
CA ARG A 115 -0.76 -1.83 16.64
C ARG A 115 -2.20 -1.91 16.11
N ARG A 116 -3.19 -1.44 16.87
CA ARG A 116 -4.60 -1.40 16.45
C ARG A 116 -4.85 -0.60 15.17
N TRP A 117 -3.95 0.32 14.81
CA TRP A 117 -4.07 1.15 13.61
C TRP A 117 -3.95 0.36 12.31
N ASN A 118 -3.27 -0.80 12.30
CA ASN A 118 -3.23 -1.69 11.14
C ASN A 118 -4.67 -2.08 10.72
N LYS A 119 -5.48 -2.58 11.66
CA LYS A 119 -6.89 -2.93 11.40
C LYS A 119 -7.75 -1.71 11.05
N MET A 120 -7.49 -0.57 11.70
CA MET A 120 -8.25 0.65 11.49
C MET A 120 -8.06 1.20 10.07
N ARG A 121 -6.80 1.29 9.61
CA ARG A 121 -6.45 1.73 8.25
C ARG A 121 -7.05 0.85 7.16
N GLY A 122 -7.17 -0.46 7.38
CA GLY A 122 -7.82 -1.36 6.41
C GLY A 122 -9.35 -1.18 6.31
N GLY A 123 -9.97 -0.49 7.27
CA GLY A 123 -11.42 -0.29 7.34
C GLY A 123 -11.89 1.01 6.67
N LYS A 124 -13.23 1.18 6.63
CA LYS A 124 -13.84 2.48 6.28
C LYS A 124 -13.43 3.53 7.34
N PRO A 125 -13.05 4.76 6.94
CA PRO A 125 -13.11 5.31 5.60
C PRO A 125 -11.76 5.33 4.86
N TYR A 126 -10.75 4.57 5.30
CA TYR A 126 -9.40 4.71 4.76
C TYR A 126 -9.08 3.68 3.66
N TRP A 127 -9.59 2.44 3.78
CA TRP A 127 -9.31 1.36 2.82
C TRP A 127 -7.82 1.28 2.42
N GLU A 128 -6.92 1.39 3.40
CA GLU A 128 -5.46 1.43 3.28
C GLU A 128 -4.86 2.63 2.52
N TYR A 129 -5.66 3.64 2.14
CA TYR A 129 -5.18 4.88 1.55
C TYR A 129 -4.61 5.81 2.62
N PHE A 130 -3.28 5.90 2.62
CA PHE A 130 -2.55 6.59 3.67
C PHE A 130 -2.77 8.11 3.76
N PRO A 131 -2.94 8.85 2.64
CA PRO A 131 -3.22 10.30 2.70
C PRO A 131 -4.47 10.64 3.53
N HIS A 132 -5.57 9.91 3.37
CA HIS A 132 -6.77 10.14 4.17
C HIS A 132 -6.51 9.88 5.65
N PHE A 133 -5.78 8.81 5.95
CA PHE A 133 -5.42 8.48 7.32
C PHE A 133 -4.55 9.58 7.97
N LEU A 134 -3.58 10.14 7.25
CA LEU A 134 -2.79 11.27 7.73
C LEU A 134 -3.64 12.52 7.94
N TYR A 135 -4.59 12.78 7.04
CA TYR A 135 -5.49 13.93 7.15
C TYR A 135 -6.31 13.86 8.45
N ASP A 136 -6.97 12.74 8.72
CA ASP A 136 -7.75 12.57 9.94
C ASP A 136 -6.90 12.57 11.21
N LEU A 137 -5.66 12.05 11.16
CA LEU A 137 -4.72 12.14 12.28
C LEU A 137 -4.32 13.57 12.61
N LEU A 138 -4.09 14.40 11.59
CA LEU A 138 -3.65 15.79 11.77
C LEU A 138 -4.82 16.77 11.94
N ASN A 139 -6.06 16.34 11.65
CA ASN A 139 -7.26 17.12 11.84
C ASN A 139 -7.77 17.06 13.29
N THR A 140 -6.97 17.59 14.21
CA THR A 140 -7.27 17.68 15.64
C THR A 140 -6.92 19.06 16.20
N GLU A 141 -7.57 19.44 17.30
CA GLU A 141 -7.22 20.64 18.10
C GLU A 141 -6.32 20.29 19.29
N ASP A 142 -6.04 19.00 19.52
CA ASP A 142 -5.14 18.53 20.59
C ASP A 142 -3.66 18.72 20.18
N GLU A 143 -3.04 19.76 20.75
CA GLU A 143 -1.63 20.12 20.47
C GLU A 143 -0.63 19.04 20.91
N GLU A 144 -0.86 18.36 22.04
CA GLU A 144 0.04 17.32 22.54
C GLU A 144 -0.01 16.08 21.63
N PHE A 145 -1.21 15.70 21.21
CA PHE A 145 -1.38 14.64 20.22
C PHE A 145 -0.74 15.02 18.88
N MET A 146 -0.97 16.25 18.40
CA MET A 146 -0.41 16.72 17.13
C MET A 146 1.13 16.69 17.15
N GLU A 147 1.76 17.13 18.25
CA GLU A 147 3.22 17.08 18.40
C GLU A 147 3.74 15.63 18.43
N THR A 148 3.01 14.73 19.09
CA THR A 148 3.32 13.29 19.07
C THR A 148 3.24 12.72 17.64
N MET A 149 2.25 13.14 16.86
CA MET A 149 2.10 12.72 15.46
C MET A 149 3.20 13.29 14.57
N ARG A 150 3.60 14.55 14.74
CA ARG A 150 4.73 15.16 14.01
C ARG A 150 6.03 14.40 14.27
N HIS A 151 6.32 14.05 15.53
CA HIS A 151 7.48 13.23 15.87
C HIS A 151 7.44 11.84 15.22
N TRP A 152 6.27 11.18 15.25
CA TRP A 152 6.11 9.89 14.60
C TRP A 152 6.31 9.98 13.07
N ILE A 153 5.71 10.97 12.41
CA ILE A 153 5.86 11.25 10.97
C ILE A 153 7.33 11.49 10.63
N ALA A 154 8.06 12.26 11.42
CA ALA A 154 9.48 12.51 11.22
C ALA A 154 10.32 11.23 11.39
N ARG A 155 10.10 10.47 12.48
CA ARG A 155 10.81 9.23 12.79
C ARG A 155 10.61 8.16 11.72
N GLU A 156 9.39 8.02 11.22
CA GLU A 156 9.06 7.08 10.15
C GLU A 156 9.33 7.64 8.76
N HIS A 157 9.93 8.83 8.62
CA HIS A 157 10.27 9.49 7.35
C HIS A 157 9.09 9.73 6.40
N LEU A 158 7.92 10.17 6.90
CA LEU A 158 6.67 10.30 6.12
C LEU A 158 6.47 11.69 5.47
N HIS A 159 7.51 12.52 5.40
CA HIS A 159 7.45 13.88 4.87
C HIS A 159 7.08 13.95 3.37
N MET A 160 7.37 12.90 2.59
CA MET A 160 7.01 12.87 1.16
C MET A 160 5.51 12.76 0.87
N PHE A 161 4.67 12.61 1.89
CA PHE A 161 3.21 12.75 1.75
C PHE A 161 2.75 14.21 1.82
N PHE A 162 3.66 15.17 2.00
CA PHE A 162 3.36 16.58 2.21
C PHE A 162 4.06 17.47 1.19
N ASP A 163 3.37 18.52 0.74
CA ASP A 163 3.95 19.63 -0.01
C ASP A 163 4.56 20.66 0.95
N GLY A 164 5.77 20.35 1.42
CA GLY A 164 6.53 21.19 2.36
C GLY A 164 6.38 20.75 3.81
N GLU A 165 5.72 21.56 4.62
CA GLU A 165 5.58 21.30 6.06
C GLU A 165 4.57 20.19 6.37
N ILE A 166 4.72 19.56 7.55
CA ILE A 166 3.78 18.55 8.04
C ILE A 166 2.50 19.26 8.47
N ASP A 167 1.54 19.36 7.56
CA ASP A 167 0.25 19.99 7.81
C ASP A 167 -0.85 19.24 7.03
N LYS A 168 -2.06 19.19 7.60
CA LYS A 168 -3.19 18.46 6.99
C LYS A 168 -3.56 19.04 5.62
N ASP A 169 -3.42 20.35 5.43
CA ASP A 169 -3.75 21.06 4.19
C ASP A 169 -2.64 20.94 3.14
N LYS A 170 -1.49 20.38 3.54
CA LYS A 170 -0.33 20.11 2.67
C LYS A 170 -0.23 18.65 2.25
N ILE A 171 -1.15 17.79 2.66
CA ILE A 171 -1.12 16.38 2.26
C ILE A 171 -1.37 16.26 0.75
N ILE A 172 -0.45 15.60 0.06
CA ILE A 172 -0.51 15.39 -1.39
C ILE A 172 -1.63 14.41 -1.72
N ASP A 173 -2.51 14.80 -2.63
CA ASP A 173 -3.46 13.89 -3.26
C ASP A 173 -2.75 12.98 -4.25
N LEU A 174 -2.62 11.71 -3.89
CA LEU A 174 -1.92 10.72 -4.72
C LEU A 174 -2.79 10.18 -5.86
N CYS A 175 -4.11 10.35 -5.81
CA CYS A 175 -5.05 9.70 -6.74
C CYS A 175 -5.72 10.66 -7.73
N GLY A 176 -5.49 11.96 -7.59
CA GLY A 176 -5.92 12.98 -8.55
C GLY A 176 -7.39 13.41 -8.43
N LEU A 177 -8.01 13.19 -7.28
CA LEU A 177 -9.42 13.54 -7.00
C LEU A 177 -9.59 14.93 -6.36
N GLY A 178 -8.50 15.68 -6.21
CA GLY A 178 -8.48 17.07 -5.76
C GLY A 178 -8.46 17.25 -4.24
N ASN A 179 -8.54 16.18 -3.46
CA ASN A 179 -8.30 16.22 -2.02
C ASN A 179 -7.91 14.82 -1.46
N PRO A 180 -7.15 14.76 -0.35
CA PRO A 180 -6.58 13.50 0.15
C PRO A 180 -7.56 12.59 0.90
N TRP A 181 -8.80 13.02 1.16
CA TRP A 181 -9.84 12.20 1.82
C TRP A 181 -10.92 11.68 0.85
N SER A 182 -11.01 12.24 -0.35
CA SER A 182 -11.93 11.79 -1.40
C SER A 182 -11.25 10.68 -2.19
N HIS A 183 -11.47 9.48 -1.69
CA HIS A 183 -11.03 8.25 -2.32
C HIS A 183 -12.08 7.21 -1.97
N ASN A 184 -12.77 6.70 -2.98
CA ASN A 184 -13.69 5.60 -2.79
C ASN A 184 -13.29 4.49 -3.76
N PRO A 185 -12.93 3.29 -3.26
CA PRO A 185 -12.65 2.15 -4.12
C PRO A 185 -13.82 1.75 -5.05
N GLY A 186 -15.01 2.30 -4.83
CA GLY A 186 -16.27 1.93 -5.47
C GLY A 186 -16.57 2.58 -6.82
N ASP A 187 -16.43 3.90 -6.99
CA ASP A 187 -17.13 4.60 -8.10
C ASP A 187 -16.44 5.87 -8.63
N GLU A 188 -15.29 6.28 -8.11
CA GLU A 188 -14.53 7.42 -8.64
C GLU A 188 -13.28 6.92 -9.38
N GLN A 189 -13.10 7.34 -10.63
CA GLN A 189 -11.94 6.95 -11.43
C GLN A 189 -10.70 7.65 -10.88
N PHE A 190 -9.93 6.95 -10.05
CA PHE A 190 -8.56 7.37 -9.75
C PHE A 190 -7.78 7.48 -11.07
N ASP A 191 -6.86 8.43 -11.15
CA ASP A 191 -5.79 8.36 -12.14
C ASP A 191 -4.82 7.24 -11.71
N ILE A 192 -5.09 6.03 -12.19
CA ILE A 192 -4.35 4.81 -11.81
C ILE A 192 -2.87 4.94 -12.19
N PRO A 193 -2.49 5.33 -13.43
CA PRO A 193 -1.10 5.61 -13.75
C PRO A 193 -0.42 6.58 -12.78
N ASN A 194 -1.05 7.73 -12.51
CA ASN A 194 -0.50 8.74 -11.60
C ASN A 194 -0.37 8.22 -10.16
N LEU A 195 -1.36 7.46 -9.67
CA LEU A 195 -1.30 6.84 -8.34
C LEU A 195 -0.11 5.87 -8.21
N ILE A 196 0.12 5.04 -9.23
CA ILE A 196 1.26 4.12 -9.25
C ILE A 196 2.58 4.90 -9.28
N ASP A 197 2.69 5.93 -10.11
CA ASP A 197 3.89 6.78 -10.18
C ASP A 197 4.17 7.49 -8.84
N ASN A 198 3.13 8.00 -8.18
CA ASN A 198 3.22 8.61 -6.85
C ASN A 198 3.70 7.62 -5.79
N TYR A 199 3.15 6.40 -5.77
CA TYR A 199 3.61 5.35 -4.86
C TYR A 199 5.08 4.98 -5.10
N ILE A 200 5.51 4.83 -6.36
CA ILE A 200 6.91 4.57 -6.70
C ILE A 200 7.80 5.72 -6.24
N SER A 201 7.41 6.96 -6.50
CA SER A 201 8.16 8.16 -6.09
C SER A 201 8.35 8.21 -4.57
N ILE A 202 7.27 7.98 -3.81
CA ILE A 202 7.32 7.93 -2.34
C ILE A 202 8.30 6.87 -1.87
N LEU A 203 8.19 5.63 -2.38
CA LEU A 203 9.07 4.55 -1.92
C LEU A 203 10.53 4.77 -2.31
N LYS A 204 10.82 5.36 -3.49
CA LYS A 204 12.19 5.73 -3.89
C LYS A 204 12.80 6.79 -2.99
N GLN A 205 12.03 7.81 -2.62
CA GLN A 205 12.49 8.83 -1.68
C GLN A 205 12.75 8.22 -0.29
N ARG A 206 11.86 7.31 0.15
CA ARG A 206 12.00 6.62 1.44
C ARG A 206 13.18 5.65 1.49
N GLU A 207 13.51 4.99 0.38
CA GLU A 207 14.61 4.03 0.31
C GLU A 207 15.94 4.66 0.76
N GLN A 208 16.16 5.94 0.49
CA GLN A 208 17.36 6.69 0.87
C GLN A 208 17.64 6.72 2.38
N PHE A 209 16.63 6.49 3.22
CA PHE A 209 16.76 6.47 4.68
C PHE A 209 17.06 5.09 5.26
N TYR A 210 17.04 4.03 4.43
CA TYR A 210 17.17 2.64 4.86
C TYR A 210 18.27 1.87 4.12
N LEU A 211 19.17 2.60 3.43
CA LEU A 211 20.39 2.08 2.78
C LEU A 211 21.49 1.74 3.79
#